data_AF-A0A2D6L3D9-F1
#
_entry.id   AF-A0A2D6L3D9-F1
#
_cell.length_a   1.000
_cell.length_b   1.000
_cell.length_c   1.000
_cell.angle_alpha   90.00
_cell.angle_beta   90.00
_cell.angle_gamma   90.00
#
_symmetry.space_group_name_H-M   'P 1'
#
loop_
_entity.id
_entity.type
_entity.pdbx_description
1 polymer ?
#
loop_
_entity_poly.entity_id
_entity_poly.type
_entity_poly.pdbx_seq_one_letter_code
_entity_poly.pdbx_strand_id
1 'polypeptide(L)'
;MKKSRDSQKVVLIVLIVLLVLTIGYIAFEKYSIWDQTNQIGTFQQGAQYGYEQAVIQVAQQAAVCQQVPLTVGNQTINLVAVECLTAQ
;
A
#
# COMPACT_ATOMS: atom_id res chain seq x y z
N MET A 1 -34.78 21.95 -47.46
CA MET A 1 -34.44 21.37 -46.14
C MET A 1 -33.53 20.15 -46.30
N LYS A 2 -32.20 20.31 -46.32
CA LYS A 2 -31.24 19.19 -46.53
C LYS A 2 -30.00 19.28 -45.62
N LYS A 3 -30.05 20.13 -44.58
CA LYS A 3 -28.92 20.42 -43.68
C LYS A 3 -28.86 19.52 -42.43
N SER A 4 -29.92 18.75 -42.15
CA SER A 4 -30.02 17.94 -40.91
C SER A 4 -29.20 16.65 -40.93
N ARG A 5 -29.05 15.99 -42.11
CA ARG A 5 -28.36 14.68 -42.20
C ARG A 5 -26.85 14.76 -42.05
N ASP A 6 -26.20 15.81 -42.55
CA ASP A 6 -24.75 15.98 -42.41
C ASP A 6 -24.36 16.36 -40.98
N SER A 7 -25.16 17.20 -40.32
CA SER A 7 -24.96 17.50 -38.90
C SER A 7 -25.13 16.26 -38.01
N GLN A 8 -26.06 15.35 -38.31
CA GLN A 8 -26.18 14.08 -37.58
C GLN A 8 -24.94 13.19 -37.71
N LYS A 9 -24.33 13.12 -38.91
CA LYS A 9 -23.10 12.36 -39.10
C LYS A 9 -21.92 12.98 -38.36
N VAL A 10 -21.80 14.31 -38.35
CA VAL A 10 -20.75 15.03 -37.62
C VAL A 10 -20.90 14.83 -36.12
N VAL A 11 -22.11 14.94 -35.58
CA VAL A 11 -22.38 14.71 -34.15
C VAL A 11 -22.03 13.27 -33.76
N LEU A 12 -22.36 12.29 -34.60
CA LEU A 12 -22.05 10.89 -34.34
C LEU A 12 -20.53 10.62 -34.34
N ILE A 13 -19.77 11.25 -35.25
CA ILE A 13 -18.30 11.15 -35.28
C ILE A 13 -17.68 11.77 -34.03
N VAL A 14 -18.14 12.97 -33.64
CA VAL A 14 -17.65 13.65 -32.42
C VAL A 14 -17.94 12.81 -31.18
N LEU A 15 -19.11 12.18 -31.11
CA LEU A 15 -19.49 11.33 -29.99
C LEU A 15 -18.61 10.08 -29.89
N ILE A 16 -18.25 9.46 -31.03
CA ILE A 16 -17.33 8.32 -31.07
C ILE A 16 -15.92 8.73 -30.62
N VAL A 17 -15.41 9.87 -31.11
CA VAL A 17 -14.08 10.37 -30.71
C VAL A 17 -14.02 10.66 -29.21
N LEU A 18 -15.07 11.28 -28.67
CA LEU A 18 -15.16 11.58 -27.24
C LEU A 18 -15.20 10.29 -26.40
N LEU A 19 -15.91 9.27 -26.88
CA LEU A 19 -15.99 7.96 -26.23
C LEU A 19 -14.65 7.22 -26.24
N VAL A 20 -13.88 7.30 -27.34
CA VAL A 20 -12.54 6.70 -27.41
C VAL A 20 -11.57 7.42 -26.46
N LEU A 21 -11.65 8.74 -26.37
CA LEU A 21 -10.82 9.53 -25.45
C LEU A 21 -11.09 9.18 -23.97
N THR A 22 -12.36 9.02 -23.58
CA THR A 22 -12.70 8.65 -22.19
C THR A 22 -12.25 7.23 -21.84
N ILE A 23 -12.42 6.27 -22.75
CA ILE A 23 -11.92 4.90 -22.56
C ILE A 23 -10.38 4.90 -22.45
N GLY A 24 -9.70 5.63 -23.33
CA GLY A 24 -8.24 5.76 -23.30
C GLY A 24 -7.74 6.34 -21.98
N TYR A 25 -8.40 7.39 -21.48
CA TYR A 25 -8.06 8.02 -20.19
C TYR A 25 -8.23 7.05 -19.01
N ILE A 26 -9.37 6.36 -18.92
CA ILE A 26 -9.65 5.39 -17.83
C ILE A 26 -8.66 4.23 -17.85
N ALA A 27 -8.30 3.73 -19.05
CA ALA A 27 -7.32 2.66 -19.18
C ALA A 27 -5.93 3.09 -18.69
N PHE A 28 -5.53 4.33 -18.97
CA PHE A 28 -4.25 4.88 -18.53
C PHE A 28 -4.18 5.08 -17.01
N GLU A 29 -5.24 5.62 -16.40
CA GLU A 29 -5.34 5.75 -14.94
C GLU A 29 -5.25 4.37 -14.26
N LYS A 30 -6.05 3.40 -14.73
CA LYS A 30 -6.08 2.06 -14.14
C LYS A 30 -4.73 1.34 -14.24
N TYR A 31 -3.96 1.58 -15.31
CA TYR A 31 -2.61 1.05 -15.44
C TYR A 31 -1.62 1.70 -14.46
N SER A 32 -1.66 3.03 -14.32
CA SER A 32 -0.81 3.75 -13.36
C SER A 32 -1.08 3.36 -11.91
N ILE A 33 -2.36 3.13 -11.57
CA ILE A 33 -2.79 2.69 -10.24
C ILE A 33 -2.33 1.26 -9.97
N TRP A 34 -2.34 0.39 -10.98
CA TRP A 34 -1.89 -1.00 -10.81
C TRP A 34 -0.39 -1.09 -10.55
N ASP A 35 0.41 -0.28 -11.25
CA ASP A 35 1.86 -0.21 -11.02
C ASP A 35 2.19 0.37 -9.63
N GLN A 36 1.54 1.47 -9.24
CA GLN A 36 1.71 2.03 -7.88
C GLN A 36 1.26 1.08 -6.78
N THR A 37 0.14 0.39 -6.96
CA THR A 37 -0.39 -0.55 -5.95
C THR A 37 0.54 -1.75 -5.76
N ASN A 38 1.14 -2.26 -6.84
CA ASN A 38 2.08 -3.37 -6.74
C ASN A 38 3.39 -2.95 -6.05
N GLN A 39 3.94 -1.78 -6.38
CA GLN A 39 5.16 -1.30 -5.74
C GLN A 39 4.94 -1.01 -4.24
N ILE A 40 3.81 -0.39 -3.89
CA ILE A 40 3.46 -0.11 -2.48
C ILE A 40 3.18 -1.42 -1.74
N GLY A 41 2.48 -2.37 -2.37
CA GLY A 41 2.15 -3.66 -1.78
C GLY A 41 3.39 -4.48 -1.42
N THR A 42 4.37 -4.57 -2.32
CA THR A 42 5.63 -5.29 -2.04
C THR A 42 6.46 -4.59 -0.95
N PHE A 43 6.50 -3.25 -0.93
CA PHE A 43 7.18 -2.52 0.14
C PHE A 43 6.52 -2.71 1.51
N GLN A 44 5.19 -2.66 1.57
CA GLN A 44 4.44 -2.88 2.82
C GLN A 44 4.60 -4.31 3.33
N GLN A 45 4.57 -5.31 2.44
CA GLN A 45 4.80 -6.71 2.80
C GLN A 45 6.23 -6.93 3.32
N GLY A 46 7.24 -6.37 2.65
CA GLY A 46 8.63 -6.46 3.10
C GLY A 46 8.88 -5.77 4.44
N ALA A 47 8.25 -4.60 4.65
CA ALA A 47 8.32 -3.90 5.92
C ALA A 47 7.65 -4.70 7.05
N GLN A 48 6.42 -5.20 6.85
CA GLN A 48 5.71 -6.03 7.84
C GLN A 48 6.53 -7.27 8.21
N TYR A 49 7.12 -7.96 7.24
CA TYR A 49 7.95 -9.13 7.49
C TYR A 49 9.19 -8.79 8.33
N GLY A 50 9.85 -7.66 8.07
CA GLY A 50 10.99 -7.19 8.86
C GLY A 50 10.61 -6.83 10.31
N TYR A 51 9.44 -6.19 10.50
CA TYR A 51 8.92 -5.88 11.84
C TYR A 51 8.56 -7.15 12.62
N GLU A 52 7.88 -8.11 11.99
CA GLU A 52 7.55 -9.38 12.64
C GLU A 52 8.81 -10.12 13.09
N GLN A 53 9.84 -10.21 12.25
CA GLN A 53 11.10 -10.85 12.63
C GLN A 53 11.80 -10.16 13.81
N ALA A 54 11.85 -8.83 13.81
CA ALA A 54 12.44 -8.07 14.91
C ALA A 54 11.66 -8.25 16.21
N VAL A 55 10.33 -8.20 16.16
CA VAL A 55 9.47 -8.43 17.32
C VAL A 55 9.62 -9.86 17.85
N ILE A 56 9.68 -10.87 16.97
CA ILE A 56 9.87 -12.27 17.37
C ILE A 56 11.22 -12.45 18.08
N GLN A 57 12.30 -11.86 17.57
CA GLN A 57 13.62 -11.96 18.24
C GLN A 57 13.62 -11.29 19.62
N VAL A 58 13.04 -10.09 19.73
CA VAL A 58 12.92 -9.40 21.01
C VAL A 58 12.03 -10.18 21.98
N ALA A 59 10.93 -10.76 21.51
CA ALA A 59 10.05 -11.60 22.31
C ALA A 59 10.75 -12.87 22.80
N GLN A 60 11.53 -13.54 21.94
CA GLN A 60 12.31 -14.71 22.33
C GLN A 60 13.36 -14.39 23.38
N GLN A 61 14.05 -13.25 23.28
CA GLN A 61 15.03 -12.82 24.28
C GLN A 61 14.35 -12.42 25.60
N ALA A 62 13.20 -11.73 25.54
CA ALA A 62 12.42 -11.35 26.70
C ALA A 62 11.80 -12.57 27.43
N ALA A 63 11.48 -13.64 26.69
CA ALA A 63 10.93 -14.89 27.24
C ALA A 63 11.94 -15.67 28.10
N VAL A 64 13.24 -15.41 27.97
CA VAL A 64 14.28 -15.96 28.88
C VAL A 64 14.35 -15.16 30.20
N CYS A 65 13.38 -14.28 30.45
CA CYS A 65 13.36 -13.36 31.60
C CYS A 65 14.60 -12.47 31.72
N GLN A 66 15.31 -12.26 30.60
CA GLN A 66 16.42 -11.32 30.51
C GLN A 66 15.90 -9.97 30.01
N GLN A 67 16.38 -8.89 30.62
CA GLN A 67 16.04 -7.54 30.19
C GLN A 67 16.67 -7.28 28.82
N VAL A 68 15.83 -6.97 27.83
CA VAL A 68 16.27 -6.64 26.47
C VAL A 68 16.29 -5.13 26.33
N PRO A 69 17.47 -4.48 26.33
CA PRO A 69 17.57 -3.03 26.15
C PRO A 69 17.30 -2.67 24.68
N LEU A 70 16.14 -2.06 24.41
CA LEU A 70 15.86 -1.44 23.12
C LEU A 70 16.26 0.03 23.15
N THR A 71 17.15 0.42 22.25
CA THR A 71 17.52 1.82 22.07
C THR A 71 16.69 2.41 20.94
N VAL A 72 15.80 3.34 21.27
CA VAL A 72 14.98 4.07 20.30
C VAL A 72 15.35 5.55 20.38
N GLY A 73 16.12 6.04 19.40
CA GLY A 73 16.67 7.39 19.42
C GLY A 73 17.75 7.58 20.49
N ASN A 74 17.48 8.42 21.51
CA ASN A 74 18.40 8.73 22.64
C ASN A 74 17.87 8.17 23.98
N GLN A 75 16.90 7.27 23.94
CA GLN A 75 16.35 6.63 25.13
C GLN A 75 16.50 5.12 25.01
N THR A 76 17.00 4.50 26.08
CA THR A 76 17.08 3.04 26.19
C THR A 76 15.93 2.56 27.08
N ILE A 77 15.06 1.74 26.52
CA ILE A 77 13.91 1.15 27.20
C ILE A 77 14.25 -0.32 27.44
N ASN A 78 14.22 -0.75 28.71
CA ASN A 78 14.44 -2.15 29.06
C ASN A 78 13.11 -2.90 29.00
N LEU A 79 13.01 -3.84 28.07
CA LEU A 79 11.83 -4.71 27.95
C LEU A 79 12.04 -5.99 28.77
N VAL A 80 10.98 -6.42 29.46
CA VAL A 80 10.91 -7.71 30.14
C VAL A 80 9.54 -8.33 29.85
N ALA A 81 9.49 -9.64 29.65
CA ALA A 81 8.23 -10.32 29.40
C ALA A 81 7.35 -10.28 30.67
N VAL A 82 6.06 -9.97 30.49
CA VAL A 82 5.11 -9.83 31.62
C VAL A 82 4.96 -11.13 32.40
N GLU A 83 5.09 -12.28 31.73
CA GLU A 83 5.09 -13.61 32.35
C GLU A 83 6.19 -13.78 33.41
N CYS A 84 7.34 -13.12 33.22
CA CYS A 84 8.44 -13.14 34.18
C CYS A 84 8.18 -12.22 35.39
N LEU A 85 7.30 -11.22 35.26
CA LEU A 85 6.89 -10.36 36.37
C LEU A 85 5.82 -11.02 37.25
N THR A 86 5.05 -11.94 36.69
CA THR A 86 4.00 -12.70 37.41
C THR A 86 4.50 -13.98 38.07
N ALA A 87 5.71 -14.45 37.73
CA ALA A 87 6.32 -15.66 38.28
C ALA A 87 7.17 -15.41 39.54
N GLN A 88 7.12 -14.21 40.11
CA GLN A 88 7.89 -13.79 41.28
C GLN A 88 7.02 -13.53 42.50
#